data_AF-A0A962CCZ2-F1
#
_entry.id   AF-A0A962CCZ2-F1
#
_cell.length_a   1.000
_cell.length_b   1.000
_cell.length_c   1.000
_cell.angle_alpha   90.00
_cell.angle_beta   90.00
_cell.angle_gamma   90.00
#
_symmetry.space_group_name_H-M   'P 1'
#
loop_
_entity.id
_entity.type
_entity.pdbx_description
1 polymer ?
#
loop_
_entity_poly.entity_id
_entity_poly.type
_entity_poly.pdbx_seq_one_letter_code
_entity_poly.pdbx_strand_id
1 'polypeptide(L)'
;MSIRNRSRGITLIGFVMLLAVLGFFAYLAMRLVPMYIEYMGVVKSMEQVRAEPGAANMSPEQVRRSLLFKFNAQYIEDDAIPPEGIQVIRQGNAQTL
;
A
#
# COMPACT_ATOMS: atom_id res chain seq x y z
N MET A 1 -56.55 -4.30 21.74
CA MET A 1 -55.77 -3.76 20.60
C MET A 1 -54.66 -4.78 20.30
N SER A 2 -54.79 -5.58 19.24
CA SER A 2 -53.81 -6.63 18.92
C SER A 2 -52.83 -6.10 17.87
N ILE A 3 -51.60 -5.77 18.29
CA ILE A 3 -50.52 -5.39 17.39
C ILE A 3 -49.92 -6.69 16.85
N ARG A 4 -50.23 -7.00 15.58
CA ARG A 4 -49.69 -8.16 14.89
C ARG A 4 -48.34 -7.78 14.27
N ASN A 5 -47.25 -8.04 15.00
CA ASN A 5 -45.89 -7.89 14.48
C ASN A 5 -45.65 -8.94 13.39
N ARG A 6 -45.71 -8.52 12.13
CA ARG A 6 -45.43 -9.38 10.98
C ARG A 6 -43.95 -9.26 10.61
N SER A 7 -43.10 -9.87 11.42
CA SER A 7 -41.65 -9.91 11.20
C SER A 7 -41.36 -10.75 9.95
N ARG A 8 -41.10 -10.10 8.81
CA ARG A 8 -40.56 -10.78 7.63
C ARG A 8 -39.04 -10.90 7.84
N GLY A 9 -38.60 -12.08 8.26
CA GLY A 9 -37.18 -12.42 8.30
C GLY A 9 -36.56 -12.40 6.90
N ILE A 10 -35.23 -12.44 6.84
CA ILE A 10 -34.51 -12.58 5.58
C ILE A 10 -34.87 -13.92 4.93
N THR A 11 -35.16 -13.90 3.63
CA THR A 11 -35.36 -15.12 2.86
C THR A 11 -34.03 -15.83 2.63
N LEU A 12 -34.05 -17.13 2.33
CA LEU A 12 -32.82 -17.87 2.01
C LEU A 12 -32.04 -17.21 0.86
N ILE A 13 -32.75 -16.70 -0.16
CA ILE A 13 -32.12 -15.96 -1.25
C ILE A 13 -31.50 -14.63 -0.77
N GLY A 14 -32.17 -13.89 0.12
CA GLY A 14 -31.62 -12.68 0.71
C GLY A 14 -30.37 -12.96 1.54
N PHE A 15 -30.34 -14.10 2.25
CA PHE A 15 -29.18 -14.51 3.04
C PHE A 15 -27.98 -14.86 2.15
N VAL A 16 -28.18 -15.60 1.06
CA VAL A 16 -27.12 -15.89 0.09
C VAL A 16 -26.59 -14.61 -0.57
N MET A 17 -27.47 -13.68 -0.95
CA MET A 17 -27.05 -12.39 -1.50
C MET A 17 -26.22 -11.58 -0.49
N LEU A 18 -26.61 -11.58 0.79
CA LEU A 18 -25.83 -10.94 1.85
C LEU A 18 -24.44 -11.56 1.98
N LEU A 19 -24.34 -12.90 1.99
CA LEU A 19 -23.04 -13.59 2.03
C LEU A 19 -22.17 -13.27 0.81
N ALA A 20 -22.77 -13.16 -0.38
CA ALA A 20 -22.04 -12.80 -1.60
C ALA A 20 -21.45 -11.38 -1.50
N VAL A 21 -22.23 -10.41 -1.04
CA VAL A 21 -21.78 -9.03 -0.85
C VAL A 21 -20.70 -8.94 0.23
N LEU A 22 -20.91 -9.61 1.37
CA LEU A 22 -19.91 -9.67 2.44
C LEU A 22 -18.61 -10.33 1.98
N GLY A 23 -18.70 -11.45 1.26
CA GLY A 23 -17.55 -12.15 0.69
C GLY A 23 -16.77 -11.27 -0.29
N PHE A 24 -17.47 -10.51 -1.14
CA PHE A 24 -16.85 -9.57 -2.06
C PHE A 24 -16.04 -8.49 -1.33
N PHE A 25 -16.64 -7.82 -0.34
CA PHE A 25 -15.92 -6.78 0.41
C PHE A 25 -14.83 -7.33 1.31
N ALA A 26 -15.02 -8.50 1.92
CA ALA A 26 -13.98 -9.18 2.67
C ALA A 26 -12.77 -9.53 1.78
N TYR A 27 -13.03 -10.01 0.56
CA TYR A 27 -11.98 -10.26 -0.44
C TYR A 27 -11.25 -8.99 -0.85
N LEU A 28 -11.98 -7.90 -1.12
CA LEU A 28 -11.36 -6.60 -1.41
C LEU A 28 -10.50 -6.12 -0.25
N ALA A 29 -10.97 -6.20 0.99
CA ALA A 29 -10.18 -5.82 2.15
C ALA A 29 -8.90 -6.67 2.26
N MET A 30 -8.99 -8.00 2.08
CA MET A 30 -7.83 -8.88 2.06
C MET A 30 -6.81 -8.53 0.98
N ARG A 31 -7.23 -7.98 -0.16
CA ARG A 31 -6.31 -7.58 -1.25
C ARG A 31 -5.78 -6.15 -1.11
N LEU A 32 -6.62 -5.22 -0.70
CA LEU A 32 -6.28 -3.79 -0.63
C LEU A 32 -5.43 -3.45 0.59
N VAL A 33 -5.67 -4.10 1.73
CA VAL A 33 -4.89 -3.84 2.96
C VAL A 33 -3.40 -4.13 2.79
N PRO A 34 -2.95 -5.33 2.34
CA PRO A 34 -1.51 -5.59 2.17
C PRO A 34 -0.90 -4.66 1.11
N MET A 35 -1.56 -4.47 -0.02
CA MET A 35 -1.09 -3.57 -1.09
C MET A 35 -0.92 -2.11 -0.61
N TYR A 36 -1.81 -1.62 0.24
CA TYR A 36 -1.68 -0.27 0.81
C TYR A 36 -0.52 -0.17 1.80
N ILE A 37 -0.32 -1.19 2.63
CA ILE A 37 0.81 -1.25 3.58
C ILE A 37 2.15 -1.25 2.82
N GLU A 38 2.25 -2.02 1.74
CA GLU A 38 3.42 -2.04 0.86
C GLU A 38 3.73 -0.65 0.30
N TYR A 39 2.73 0.03 -0.28
CA TYR A 39 2.89 1.40 -0.80
C TYR A 39 3.42 2.36 0.28
N MET A 40 2.87 2.29 1.50
CA MET A 40 3.35 3.11 2.60
C MET A 40 4.80 2.79 3.00
N GLY A 41 5.19 1.50 2.98
CA GLY A 41 6.57 1.07 3.22
C GLY A 41 7.54 1.64 2.17
N VAL A 42 7.12 1.67 0.90
CA VAL A 42 7.92 2.27 -0.18
C VAL A 42 8.14 3.76 0.05
N VAL A 43 7.05 4.51 0.24
CA VAL A 43 7.12 5.97 0.47
C VAL A 43 7.99 6.29 1.68
N LYS A 44 7.81 5.53 2.77
CA LYS A 44 8.59 5.70 4.00
C LYS A 44 10.08 5.42 3.78
N SER A 45 10.42 4.37 3.05
CA SER A 45 11.81 4.03 2.74
C SER A 45 12.47 5.07 1.84
N MET A 46 11.75 5.59 0.84
CA MET A 46 12.21 6.70 0.01
C MET A 46 12.48 7.94 0.85
N GLU A 47 11.55 8.30 1.74
CA GLU A 47 11.72 9.45 2.62
C GLU A 47 12.90 9.28 3.58
N GLN A 48 13.11 8.07 4.10
CA GLN A 48 14.28 7.76 4.93
C GLN A 48 15.61 7.94 4.18
N VAL A 49 15.69 7.57 2.89
CA VAL A 49 16.90 7.83 2.09
C VAL A 49 17.07 9.33 1.83
N ARG A 50 15.98 10.05 1.57
CA ARG A 50 16.03 11.51 1.37
C ARG A 50 16.47 12.27 2.62
N ALA A 51 16.11 11.77 3.81
CA ALA A 51 16.46 12.37 5.09
C ALA A 51 17.90 12.07 5.56
N GLU A 52 18.67 11.22 4.85
CA GLU A 52 20.05 10.93 5.23
C GLU A 52 20.96 12.16 5.05
N PRO A 53 21.86 12.44 6.01
CA PRO A 53 22.87 13.49 5.86
C PRO A 53 23.70 13.28 4.59
N GLY A 54 23.70 14.27 3.68
CA GLY A 54 24.41 14.15 2.41
C GLY A 54 23.67 13.38 1.31
N ALA A 55 22.38 13.03 1.51
CA ALA A 55 21.54 12.38 0.48
C ALA A 55 21.55 13.11 -0.87
N ALA A 56 21.62 14.45 -0.85
CA ALA A 56 21.72 15.28 -2.06
C ALA A 56 23.01 15.04 -2.87
N ASN A 57 24.08 14.59 -2.22
CA ASN A 57 25.38 14.31 -2.84
C ASN A 57 25.55 12.84 -3.23
N MET A 58 24.59 11.97 -2.90
CA MET A 58 24.66 10.55 -3.27
C MET A 58 24.55 10.38 -4.79
N SER A 59 25.36 9.47 -5.33
CA SER A 59 25.20 9.01 -6.71
C SER A 59 23.91 8.19 -6.84
N PRO A 60 23.28 8.12 -8.03
CA PRO A 60 22.08 7.30 -8.25
C PRO A 60 22.26 5.84 -7.80
N GLU A 61 23.47 5.31 -7.95
CA GLU A 61 23.80 3.94 -7.58
C GLU A 61 23.90 3.75 -6.05
N GLN A 62 24.35 4.78 -5.32
CA GLN A 62 24.33 4.79 -3.87
C GLN A 62 22.89 4.89 -3.33
N VAL A 63 22.06 5.75 -3.94
CA VAL A 63 20.63 5.87 -3.60
C VAL A 63 19.92 4.53 -3.78
N ARG A 64 20.12 3.85 -4.93
CA ARG A 64 19.56 2.52 -5.19
C ARG A 64 19.96 1.50 -4.15
N ARG A 65 21.25 1.44 -3.79
CA ARG A 65 21.75 0.48 -2.80
C ARG A 65 21.21 0.75 -1.39
N SER A 66 21.12 2.01 -0.98
CA SER A 66 20.50 2.40 0.29
C SER A 66 19.01 2.07 0.32
N LEU A 67 18.29 2.29 -0.79
CA LEU A 67 16.87 1.99 -0.90
C LEU A 67 16.61 0.49 -0.76
N LEU A 68 17.39 -0.36 -1.47
CA LEU A 68 17.30 -1.81 -1.38
C LEU A 68 17.52 -2.32 0.05
N PHE A 69 18.53 -1.78 0.75
CA PHE A 69 18.79 -2.13 2.14
C PHE A 69 17.62 -1.77 3.07
N LYS A 70 17.00 -0.60 2.87
CA LYS A 70 15.86 -0.16 3.69
C LYS A 70 14.57 -0.91 3.36
N PHE A 71 14.34 -1.26 2.09
CA PHE A 71 13.20 -2.10 1.69
C PHE A 71 13.26 -3.47 2.38
N ASN A 72 14.44 -4.09 2.40
CA ASN A 72 14.66 -5.34 3.13
C ASN A 72 14.38 -5.17 4.64
N ALA A 73 14.84 -4.06 5.25
CA ALA A 73 14.61 -3.78 6.67
C ALA A 73 13.14 -3.46 7.02
N GLN A 74 12.32 -3.02 6.05
CA GLN A 74 10.91 -2.71 6.27
C GLN A 74 9.97 -3.89 6.03
N TYR A 75 10.49 -5.11 5.85
CA TYR A 75 9.69 -6.32 5.55
C TYR A 75 8.76 -6.12 4.34
N ILE A 76 9.22 -5.37 3.34
CA ILE A 76 8.52 -5.30 2.05
C ILE A 76 8.78 -6.64 1.37
N GLU A 77 7.72 -7.38 1.04
CA GLU A 77 7.85 -8.65 0.32
C GLU A 77 8.61 -8.42 -0.99
N ASP A 78 9.57 -9.29 -1.31
CA ASP A 78 10.44 -9.16 -2.50
C ASP A 78 9.66 -9.11 -3.82
N ASP A 79 8.41 -9.59 -3.83
CA ASP A 79 7.49 -9.63 -4.98
C ASP A 79 6.65 -8.33 -5.15
N ALA A 80 6.72 -7.40 -4.19
CA ALA A 80 5.93 -6.16 -4.20
C ALA A 80 6.47 -5.11 -5.17
N ILE A 81 7.76 -5.18 -5.54
CA ILE A 81 8.39 -4.21 -6.44
C ILE A 81 9.32 -4.94 -7.42
N PRO A 82 8.93 -5.05 -8.71
CA PRO A 82 9.88 -5.48 -9.74
C PRO A 82 11.06 -4.49 -9.79
N PRO A 83 12.32 -4.98 -9.91
CA PRO A 83 13.52 -4.14 -9.95
C PRO A 83 13.46 -3.01 -10.99
N GLU A 84 12.65 -3.18 -12.05
CA GLU A 84 12.45 -2.22 -13.13
C GLU A 84 11.58 -1.00 -12.74
N GLY A 85 10.88 -1.03 -11.60
CA GLY A 85 9.96 0.03 -11.15
C GLY A 85 10.64 1.28 -10.55
N ILE A 86 11.94 1.23 -10.26
CA ILE A 86 12.64 2.30 -9.54
C ILE A 86 13.32 3.27 -10.52
N GLN A 87 12.67 4.41 -10.78
CA GLN A 87 13.24 5.51 -11.56
C GLN A 87 13.82 6.60 -10.64
N VAL A 88 15.13 6.84 -10.74
CA VAL A 88 15.81 7.94 -10.05
C VAL A 88 15.86 9.14 -10.99
N ILE A 89 14.90 10.06 -10.84
CA ILE A 89 14.85 11.30 -11.63
C ILE A 89 15.54 12.40 -10.83
N ARG A 90 16.71 12.84 -11.29
CA ARG A 90 17.37 14.05 -10.76
C ARG A 90 16.82 15.26 -11.54
N GLN A 91 15.85 15.98 -10.97
CA GLN A 91 15.50 17.31 -11.48
C GLN A 91 16.65 18.27 -11.14
N GLY A 92 17.49 18.53 -12.14
CA GLY A 92 18.56 19.51 -12.03
C GLY A 92 18.04 20.95 -12.08
N ASN A 93 18.75 21.82 -11.36
CA ASN A 93 18.74 23.30 -11.40
C ASN A 93 17.70 24.07 -10.56
N ALA A 94 17.82 23.97 -9.25
CA ALA A 94 17.56 25.12 -8.38
C ALA A 94 18.85 25.48 -7.61
N GLN A 95 19.82 26.04 -8.31
CA GLN A 95 20.76 26.98 -7.68
C GLN A 95 20.02 28.31 -7.57
N THR A 96 19.37 28.55 -6.46
CA THR A 96 18.95 29.90 -6.09
C THR A 96 19.75 30.28 -4.85
N LEU A 97 20.52 31.37 -5.02
CA LEU A 97 21.44 31.98 -4.07
C LEU A 97 20.79 32.25 -2.70
#